data_AF-A0A699ZEG0-F1
#
_entry.id   AF-A0A699ZEG0-F1
#
_cell.length_a   1.000
_cell.length_b   1.000
_cell.length_c   1.000
_cell.angle_alpha   90.00
_cell.angle_beta   90.00
_cell.angle_gamma   90.00
#
_symmetry.space_group_name_H-M   'P 1'
#
loop_
_entity.id
_entity.type
_entity.pdbx_description
1 polymer ?
#
loop_
_entity_poly.entity_id
_entity_poly.type
_entity_poly.pdbx_seq_one_letter_code
_entity_poly.pdbx_strand_id
1 'polypeptide(L)'
;MLKSFLDVRVTPASQRSSRLLSAAPRLGRCQRIGLRTISQAVVAPAPDLLPSLAPPCNPLLDIHKSTIATIPDPRPKPAVDVGINVSKFVEDNYTPYDGDASFLASATERTTKLWSELEHLIHKELEKGVLDVDPSKPSTITAFGPGYIDQALEKIVGLQTDAPLKRAIKPQGGVGMVRSSLEAYGYTADPHVEELYTKIRKTHNQGVFDAYTAEMRAARKSGILSGLPDGYGRGRIIGDYRRVALYGVDALIKAKQMDLKVNLLGVMDEERIRLREEVNDQIRALNELKQMAASYGHDVSK
;
A
#
# COMPACT_ATOMS: atom_id res chain seq x y z
N MET A 1 75.37 24.38 0.28
CA MET A 1 75.59 22.99 -0.20
C MET A 1 74.22 22.37 -0.38
N LEU A 2 73.72 22.25 -1.62
CA LEU A 2 73.76 21.01 -2.44
C LEU A 2 73.18 19.82 -1.64
N LYS A 3 72.18 19.05 -2.06
CA LYS A 3 71.64 18.65 -3.38
C LYS A 3 70.35 17.85 -3.08
N SER A 4 69.20 18.13 -3.71
CA SER A 4 68.62 17.44 -4.89
C SER A 4 68.23 15.97 -4.67
N PHE A 5 67.12 15.56 -5.29
CA PHE A 5 66.56 14.20 -5.59
C PHE A 5 65.10 14.13 -5.08
N LEU A 6 64.04 13.97 -5.90
CA LEU A 6 63.93 13.81 -7.35
C LEU A 6 62.51 14.25 -7.81
N ASP A 7 62.47 14.95 -8.94
CA ASP A 7 61.34 15.31 -9.79
C ASP A 7 60.57 14.06 -10.29
N VAL A 8 59.23 14.07 -10.25
CA VAL A 8 58.39 13.40 -11.26
C VAL A 8 57.30 14.37 -11.70
N ARG A 9 57.54 14.99 -12.86
CA ARG A 9 56.59 15.80 -13.61
C ARG A 9 55.50 14.91 -14.18
N VAL A 10 54.24 15.23 -13.92
CA VAL A 10 53.12 14.75 -14.75
C VAL A 10 52.90 15.79 -15.84
N THR A 11 53.30 15.47 -17.06
CA THR A 11 52.98 16.21 -18.28
C THR A 11 51.51 16.03 -18.66
N PRO A 12 50.88 17.03 -19.29
CA PRO A 12 49.50 16.93 -19.75
C PRO A 12 49.48 16.03 -21.00
N ALA A 13 48.80 14.89 -20.92
CA ALA A 13 48.65 14.02 -22.08
C ALA A 13 47.72 14.68 -23.11
N SER A 14 48.30 14.81 -24.31
CA SER A 14 47.75 15.39 -25.53
C SER A 14 46.34 14.91 -25.88
N GLN A 15 45.49 15.87 -26.28
CA GLN A 15 44.39 15.61 -27.20
C GLN A 15 44.94 14.96 -28.48
N ARG A 16 44.67 13.66 -28.67
CA ARG A 16 44.75 13.01 -29.97
C ARG A 16 43.33 12.79 -30.48
N SER A 17 43.01 13.47 -31.57
CA SER A 17 41.85 13.20 -32.40
C SER A 17 41.95 11.78 -32.97
N SER A 18 40.97 10.93 -32.71
CA SER A 18 40.71 9.75 -33.53
C SER A 18 39.26 9.82 -34.02
N ARG A 19 39.14 10.01 -35.33
CA ARG A 19 37.92 9.86 -36.12
C ARG A 19 37.36 8.46 -35.93
N LEU A 20 36.36 8.28 -35.07
CA LEU A 20 35.46 7.12 -35.08
C LEU A 20 34.06 7.53 -34.59
N LEU A 21 33.49 8.55 -35.23
CA LEU A 21 32.03 8.75 -35.29
C LEU A 21 31.55 8.14 -36.61
N SER A 22 31.17 6.86 -36.61
CA SER A 22 30.17 6.31 -37.54
C SER A 22 29.86 4.83 -37.23
N ALA A 23 29.14 4.55 -36.15
CA ALA A 23 28.30 3.35 -36.04
C ALA A 23 27.47 3.40 -34.74
N ALA A 24 26.32 4.07 -34.79
CA ALA A 24 25.27 3.81 -33.81
C ALA A 24 24.71 2.39 -34.05
N PRO A 25 24.55 1.55 -33.02
CA PRO A 25 23.85 0.27 -33.17
C PRO A 25 22.39 0.56 -33.50
N ARG A 26 21.99 0.19 -34.73
CA ARG A 26 20.61 0.28 -35.21
C ARG A 26 19.74 -0.72 -34.44
N LEU A 27 19.04 -0.24 -33.41
CA LEU A 27 17.88 -0.95 -32.88
C LEU A 27 16.82 -1.03 -33.98
N GLY A 28 16.41 -2.25 -34.32
CA GLY A 28 15.46 -2.55 -35.38
C GLY A 28 14.13 -1.83 -35.17
N ARG A 29 13.73 -1.06 -36.19
CA ARG A 29 12.37 -0.51 -36.29
C ARG A 29 11.37 -1.65 -36.38
N CYS A 30 10.49 -1.72 -35.40
CA CYS A 30 9.23 -2.45 -35.52
C CYS A 30 8.44 -1.86 -36.70
N GLN A 31 8.11 -2.69 -37.69
CA GLN A 31 7.34 -2.31 -38.87
C GLN A 31 5.93 -1.89 -38.44
N ARG A 32 5.60 -0.60 -38.59
CA ARG A 32 4.21 -0.14 -38.65
C ARG A 32 3.63 -0.59 -39.99
N ILE A 33 2.61 -1.44 -39.93
CA ILE A 33 1.81 -1.84 -41.09
C ILE A 33 1.18 -0.57 -41.69
N GLY A 34 1.39 -0.39 -42.99
CA GLY A 34 1.05 0.83 -43.73
C GLY A 34 -0.45 1.07 -43.86
N LEU A 35 -0.89 2.26 -43.45
CA LEU A 35 -2.12 2.88 -43.92
C LEU A 35 -1.88 3.34 -45.37
N ARG A 36 -2.58 2.71 -46.31
CA ARG A 36 -2.65 3.19 -47.70
C ARG A 36 -3.42 4.51 -47.74
N THR A 37 -2.80 5.49 -48.38
CA THR A 37 -3.40 6.74 -48.84
C THR A 37 -4.56 6.47 -49.80
N ILE A 38 -5.73 7.06 -49.53
CA ILE A 38 -6.75 7.32 -50.54
C ILE A 38 -7.07 8.81 -50.50
N SER A 39 -7.03 9.38 -51.70
CA SER A 39 -7.19 10.77 -52.10
C SER A 39 -8.48 11.42 -51.61
N GLN A 40 -8.43 12.76 -51.51
CA GLN A 40 -9.54 13.68 -51.29
C GLN A 40 -10.78 13.30 -52.10
N ALA A 41 -11.92 13.20 -51.41
CA ALA A 41 -13.24 13.38 -51.97
C ALA A 41 -14.07 14.21 -50.98
N VAL A 42 -14.40 15.43 -51.38
CA VAL A 42 -15.34 16.31 -50.71
C VAL A 42 -16.72 15.68 -50.83
N VAL A 43 -17.35 15.34 -49.70
CA VAL A 43 -18.73 14.84 -49.64
C VAL A 43 -19.59 15.85 -48.89
N ALA A 44 -20.68 16.25 -49.53
CA ALA A 44 -21.67 17.24 -49.12
C ALA A 44 -22.34 16.90 -47.76
N PRO A 45 -22.94 17.90 -47.05
CA PRO A 45 -23.57 17.66 -45.76
C PRO A 45 -24.89 16.90 -45.93
N ALA A 46 -25.07 15.82 -45.18
CA ALA A 46 -26.35 15.14 -45.03
C ALA A 46 -27.26 15.92 -44.04
N PRO A 47 -28.59 15.89 -44.23
CA PRO A 47 -29.53 16.80 -43.57
C PRO A 47 -29.92 16.33 -42.16
N ASP A 48 -30.23 17.31 -41.31
CA ASP A 48 -31.06 17.29 -40.09
C ASP A 48 -31.20 15.95 -39.34
N LEU A 49 -30.29 15.73 -38.38
CA LEU A 49 -30.53 14.84 -37.25
C LEU A 49 -31.11 15.66 -36.09
N LEU A 50 -32.43 15.54 -35.90
CA LEU A 50 -33.14 16.03 -34.72
C LEU A 50 -32.46 15.53 -33.44
N PRO A 51 -32.41 16.34 -32.36
CA PRO A 51 -31.85 15.89 -31.09
C PRO A 51 -32.73 14.79 -30.52
N SER A 52 -32.26 13.55 -30.55
CA SER A 52 -32.86 12.45 -29.82
C SER A 52 -32.75 12.79 -28.33
N LEU A 53 -33.89 13.17 -27.73
CA LEU A 53 -34.04 13.29 -26.29
C LEU A 53 -33.59 11.98 -25.65
N ALA A 54 -32.49 12.03 -24.89
CA ALA A 54 -32.12 10.92 -24.03
C ALA A 54 -33.31 10.61 -23.12
N PRO A 55 -33.74 9.35 -22.98
CA PRO A 55 -34.81 9.02 -22.05
C PRO A 55 -34.38 9.45 -20.64
N PRO A 56 -35.31 9.95 -19.81
CA PRO A 56 -35.00 10.27 -18.42
C PRO A 56 -34.40 9.03 -17.76
N CYS A 57 -33.31 9.22 -17.00
CA CYS A 57 -32.76 8.15 -16.18
C CYS A 57 -33.90 7.57 -15.34
N ASN A 58 -34.30 6.34 -15.66
CA ASN A 58 -35.20 5.59 -14.80
C ASN A 58 -34.53 5.55 -13.42
N PRO A 59 -35.25 5.86 -12.32
CA PRO A 59 -34.73 5.61 -11.00
C PRO A 59 -34.30 4.14 -10.96
N LEU A 60 -33.13 3.88 -10.36
CA LEU A 60 -32.66 2.53 -10.10
C LEU A 60 -33.86 1.71 -9.63
N LEU A 61 -34.23 0.69 -10.42
CA LEU A 61 -35.35 -0.19 -10.10
C LEU A 61 -35.33 -0.47 -8.60
N ASP A 62 -36.46 -0.26 -7.93
CA ASP A 62 -36.68 -0.73 -6.56
C ASP A 62 -36.41 -2.24 -6.57
N ILE A 63 -35.16 -2.61 -6.30
CA ILE A 63 -34.79 -3.96 -5.95
C ILE A 63 -35.40 -4.13 -4.56
N HIS A 64 -36.68 -4.47 -4.56
CA HIS A 64 -37.35 -5.04 -3.41
C HIS A 64 -36.36 -6.03 -2.78
N LYS A 65 -36.13 -5.87 -1.47
CA LYS A 65 -35.29 -6.72 -0.61
C LYS A 65 -35.46 -8.24 -0.81
N SER A 66 -36.47 -8.67 -1.55
CA SER A 66 -36.80 -10.06 -1.86
C SER A 66 -35.96 -10.74 -2.95
N THR A 67 -35.21 -10.00 -3.79
CA THR A 67 -34.56 -10.62 -4.98
C THR A 67 -33.03 -10.63 -4.95
N ILE A 68 -32.40 -10.16 -3.87
CA ILE A 68 -31.06 -10.67 -3.55
C ILE A 68 -31.30 -12.05 -2.95
N ALA A 69 -31.23 -13.08 -3.79
CA ALA A 69 -31.13 -14.45 -3.32
C ALA A 69 -30.02 -14.48 -2.28
N THR A 70 -30.40 -14.63 -1.01
CA THR A 70 -29.52 -14.55 0.15
C THR A 70 -28.53 -15.69 0.00
N ILE A 71 -27.37 -15.42 -0.58
CA ILE A 71 -26.23 -16.33 -0.52
C ILE A 71 -26.04 -16.58 0.97
N PRO A 72 -26.22 -17.82 1.45
CA PRO A 72 -26.04 -18.11 2.87
C PRO A 72 -24.65 -17.66 3.24
N ASP A 73 -24.53 -16.91 4.32
CA ASP A 73 -23.24 -16.45 4.80
C ASP A 73 -22.33 -17.68 4.99
N PRO A 74 -21.23 -17.81 4.23
CA PRO A 74 -20.38 -18.99 4.28
C PRO A 74 -19.60 -19.07 5.60
N ARG A 75 -19.66 -18.03 6.44
CA ARG A 75 -18.96 -18.01 7.73
C ARG A 75 -19.63 -18.97 8.73
N PRO A 76 -18.83 -19.72 9.51
CA PRO A 76 -19.38 -20.54 10.57
C PRO A 76 -20.12 -19.67 11.57
N LYS A 77 -21.36 -20.05 11.89
CA LYS A 77 -22.16 -19.35 12.89
C LYS A 77 -21.48 -19.51 14.26
N PRO A 78 -21.15 -18.41 14.96
CA PRO A 78 -20.53 -18.50 16.28
C PRO A 78 -21.53 -19.12 17.27
N ALA A 79 -21.00 -19.80 18.29
CA ALA A 79 -21.82 -20.35 19.37
C ALA A 79 -22.46 -19.25 20.22
N VAL A 80 -21.74 -18.14 20.42
CA VAL A 80 -22.23 -16.94 21.10
C VAL A 80 -22.05 -15.74 20.19
N ASP A 81 -23.13 -14.96 20.01
CA ASP A 81 -23.07 -13.67 19.35
C ASP A 81 -22.36 -12.65 20.26
N VAL A 82 -21.30 -12.04 19.74
CA VAL A 82 -20.49 -11.04 20.43
C VAL A 82 -20.99 -9.61 20.21
N GLY A 83 -22.07 -9.42 19.45
CA GLY A 83 -22.75 -8.13 19.29
C GLY A 83 -22.04 -7.13 18.36
N ILE A 84 -21.00 -7.56 17.63
CA ILE A 84 -20.26 -6.71 16.69
C ILE A 84 -20.87 -6.83 15.29
N ASN A 85 -21.74 -5.90 14.93
CA ASN A 85 -22.41 -5.89 13.62
C ASN A 85 -22.51 -4.47 13.03
N VAL A 86 -21.52 -4.10 12.21
CA VAL A 86 -21.47 -2.79 11.54
C VAL A 86 -22.54 -2.66 10.46
N SER A 87 -22.88 -3.73 9.73
CA SER A 87 -23.91 -3.67 8.68
C SER A 87 -25.24 -3.28 9.26
N LYS A 88 -25.65 -3.96 10.34
CA LYS A 88 -26.88 -3.65 11.06
C LYS A 88 -26.91 -2.21 11.56
N PHE A 89 -25.80 -1.73 12.14
CA PHE A 89 -25.73 -0.33 12.56
C PHE A 89 -25.94 0.64 11.40
N VAL A 90 -25.32 0.39 10.24
CA VAL A 90 -25.52 1.23 9.06
C VAL A 90 -26.96 1.17 8.58
N GLU A 91 -27.53 -0.03 8.40
CA GLU A 91 -28.92 -0.23 7.95
C GLU A 91 -29.94 0.47 8.87
N ASP A 92 -29.71 0.43 10.18
CA ASP A 92 -30.63 0.99 11.17
C ASP A 92 -30.51 2.53 11.31
N ASN A 93 -29.39 3.15 10.89
CA ASN A 93 -29.08 4.56 11.22
C ASN A 93 -28.75 5.46 10.01
N TYR A 94 -28.52 4.92 8.82
CA TYR A 94 -28.20 5.76 7.67
C TYR A 94 -29.43 6.55 7.21
N THR A 95 -29.21 7.80 6.81
CA THR A 95 -30.24 8.62 6.17
C THR A 95 -29.94 8.67 4.67
N PRO A 96 -30.80 8.09 3.81
CA PRO A 96 -30.66 8.24 2.37
C PRO A 96 -30.65 9.73 1.99
N TYR A 97 -29.78 10.09 1.03
CA TYR A 97 -29.70 11.45 0.51
C TYR A 97 -29.87 11.41 -1.01
N ASP A 98 -31.02 11.89 -1.48
CA ASP A 98 -31.39 11.93 -2.91
C ASP A 98 -31.25 13.34 -3.52
N GLY A 99 -30.63 14.28 -2.79
CA GLY A 99 -30.38 15.64 -3.25
C GLY A 99 -29.14 15.78 -4.14
N ASP A 100 -28.79 17.02 -4.49
CA ASP A 100 -27.62 17.34 -5.33
C ASP A 100 -26.39 17.77 -4.51
N ALA A 101 -25.34 18.22 -5.20
CA ALA A 101 -24.07 18.65 -4.59
C ALA A 101 -24.08 20.10 -4.06
N SER A 102 -25.21 20.81 -4.08
CA SER A 102 -25.28 22.23 -3.70
C SER A 102 -24.93 22.51 -2.23
N PHE A 103 -25.06 21.51 -1.34
CA PHE A 103 -24.71 21.62 0.07
C PHE A 103 -23.20 21.51 0.36
N LEU A 104 -22.37 21.16 -0.64
CA LEU A 104 -20.94 20.95 -0.43
C LEU A 104 -20.23 22.25 -0.04
N ALA A 105 -19.53 22.22 1.09
CA ALA A 105 -18.70 23.33 1.54
C ALA A 105 -17.33 23.34 0.84
N SER A 106 -16.76 24.53 0.66
CA SER A 106 -15.39 24.69 0.16
C SER A 106 -14.33 24.33 1.21
N ALA A 107 -13.10 24.10 0.74
CA ALA A 107 -11.97 23.83 1.62
C ALA A 107 -11.70 25.00 2.58
N THR A 108 -11.34 24.68 3.82
CA THR A 108 -10.95 25.69 4.81
C THR A 108 -9.51 26.16 4.57
N GLU A 109 -9.18 27.38 5.01
CA GLU A 109 -7.81 27.91 4.92
C GLU A 109 -6.77 26.97 5.55
N ARG A 110 -7.13 26.32 6.66
CA ARG A 110 -6.32 25.31 7.34
C ARG A 110 -6.03 24.11 6.45
N THR A 111 -7.05 23.60 5.75
CA THR A 111 -6.90 22.51 4.78
C THR A 111 -6.01 22.92 3.62
N THR A 112 -6.20 24.12 3.06
CA THR A 112 -5.39 24.62 1.95
C THR A 112 -3.93 24.78 2.36
N LYS A 113 -3.64 25.31 3.55
CA LYS A 113 -2.29 25.45 4.09
C LYS A 113 -1.57 24.09 4.23
N LEU A 114 -2.23 23.13 4.89
CA LEU A 114 -1.69 21.76 5.04
C LEU A 114 -1.43 21.11 3.67
N TRP A 115 -2.35 21.28 2.73
CA TRP A 115 -2.20 20.72 1.39
C TRP A 115 -1.04 21.34 0.62
N SER A 116 -0.87 22.66 0.68
CA SER A 116 0.25 23.35 0.03
C SER A 116 1.62 22.92 0.59
N GLU A 117 1.71 22.68 1.90
CA GLU A 117 2.94 22.15 2.51
C GLU A 117 3.23 20.73 2.03
N LEU A 118 2.21 19.87 2.02
CA LEU A 118 2.34 18.50 1.52
C LEU A 118 2.72 18.46 0.03
N GLU A 119 2.12 19.30 -0.81
CA GLU A 119 2.42 19.42 -2.24
C GLU A 119 3.90 19.76 -2.46
N HIS A 120 4.46 20.67 -1.67
CA HIS A 120 5.88 20.98 -1.71
C HIS A 120 6.77 19.77 -1.37
N LEU A 121 6.35 18.93 -0.40
CA LEU A 121 7.05 17.69 -0.07
C LEU A 121 6.93 16.63 -1.17
N ILE A 122 5.76 16.53 -1.81
CA ILE A 122 5.54 15.63 -2.95
C ILE A 122 6.44 16.02 -4.13
N HIS A 123 6.59 17.32 -4.41
CA HIS A 123 7.50 17.78 -5.46
C HIS A 123 8.96 17.38 -5.17
N LYS A 124 9.41 17.53 -3.93
CA LYS A 124 10.73 17.05 -3.50
C LYS A 124 10.86 15.52 -3.63
N GLU A 125 9.83 14.77 -3.29
CA GLU A 125 9.83 13.31 -3.47
C GLU A 125 9.93 12.92 -4.94
N LEU A 126 9.23 13.60 -5.84
CA LEU A 126 9.29 13.33 -7.29
C LEU A 126 10.69 13.60 -7.86
N GLU A 127 11.37 14.65 -7.41
CA GLU A 127 12.75 14.97 -7.83
C GLU A 127 13.76 13.94 -7.29
N LYS A 128 13.57 13.45 -6.06
CA LYS A 128 14.50 12.52 -5.38
C LYS A 128 14.18 11.03 -5.61
N GLY A 129 12.95 10.70 -5.98
CA GLY A 129 12.38 9.34 -6.07
C GLY A 129 11.78 8.82 -4.75
N VAL A 130 12.46 9.05 -3.62
CA VAL A 130 11.96 8.78 -2.26
C VAL A 130 12.40 9.90 -1.34
N LEU A 131 11.45 10.51 -0.60
CA LEU A 131 11.77 11.65 0.25
C LEU A 131 12.72 11.25 1.38
N ASP A 132 12.37 10.21 2.13
CA ASP A 132 13.20 9.68 3.21
C ASP A 132 12.84 8.21 3.53
N VAL A 133 13.80 7.48 4.11
CA VAL A 133 13.64 6.11 4.60
C VAL A 133 14.50 5.93 5.84
N ASP A 134 13.98 5.26 6.87
CA ASP A 134 14.79 4.78 7.99
C ASP A 134 15.21 3.32 7.75
N PRO A 135 16.47 3.05 7.36
CA PRO A 135 16.95 1.70 7.07
C PRO A 135 17.18 0.87 8.35
N SER A 136 17.21 1.50 9.52
CA SER A 136 17.53 0.86 10.81
C SER A 136 16.29 0.39 11.56
N LYS A 137 15.10 0.85 11.18
CA LYS A 137 13.86 0.66 11.95
C LYS A 137 12.79 -0.13 11.19
N PRO A 138 12.67 -1.44 11.45
CA PRO A 138 11.56 -2.25 10.95
C PRO A 138 10.19 -1.73 11.43
N SER A 139 9.24 -1.60 10.50
CA SER A 139 7.89 -1.13 10.81
C SER A 139 7.09 -2.17 11.62
N THR A 140 6.57 -1.72 12.77
CA THR A 140 5.50 -2.36 13.56
C THR A 140 4.44 -1.31 13.89
N ILE A 141 3.35 -1.70 14.56
CA ILE A 141 2.25 -0.77 14.93
C ILE A 141 2.77 0.38 15.82
N THR A 142 3.76 0.12 16.67
CA THR A 142 4.30 1.09 17.64
C THR A 142 5.76 1.47 17.39
N ALA A 143 6.33 1.10 16.23
CA ALA A 143 7.75 1.33 15.94
C ALA A 143 8.12 2.82 15.82
N PHE A 144 7.22 3.64 15.30
CA PHE A 144 7.46 5.05 15.06
C PHE A 144 6.70 5.92 16.06
N GLY A 145 7.30 7.04 16.44
CA GLY A 145 6.64 8.08 17.19
C GLY A 145 5.63 8.85 16.34
N PRO A 146 4.87 9.78 16.94
CA PRO A 146 3.89 10.56 16.21
C PRO A 146 4.57 11.50 15.21
N GLY A 147 4.20 11.39 13.93
CA GLY A 147 4.51 12.36 12.88
C GLY A 147 3.30 13.24 12.56
N TYR A 148 3.58 14.49 12.16
CA TYR A 148 2.61 15.53 11.79
C TYR A 148 3.11 16.28 10.54
N ILE A 149 2.20 16.84 9.74
CA ILE A 149 2.56 17.85 8.73
C ILE A 149 2.69 19.19 9.45
N ASP A 150 1.58 19.67 10.03
CA ASP A 150 1.54 20.79 10.97
C ASP A 150 0.52 20.47 12.07
N GLN A 151 1.05 20.16 13.26
CA GLN A 151 0.26 19.72 14.41
C GLN A 151 -0.79 20.75 14.85
N ALA A 152 -0.54 22.05 14.65
CA ALA A 152 -1.48 23.10 15.05
C ALA A 152 -2.68 23.20 14.10
N LEU A 153 -2.54 22.73 12.86
CA LEU A 153 -3.54 22.81 11.80
C LEU A 153 -4.31 21.49 11.62
N GLU A 154 -3.77 20.36 12.05
CA GLU A 154 -4.42 19.06 11.83
C GLU A 154 -5.64 18.86 12.74
N LYS A 155 -6.74 18.37 12.15
CA LYS A 155 -7.93 17.91 12.89
C LYS A 155 -7.97 16.39 13.03
N ILE A 156 -7.46 15.70 12.03
CA ILE A 156 -7.29 14.25 12.00
C ILE A 156 -5.79 14.03 11.85
N VAL A 157 -5.21 13.28 12.78
CA VAL A 157 -3.76 13.04 12.88
C VAL A 157 -3.45 11.57 12.60
N GLY A 158 -2.19 11.29 12.27
CA GLY A 158 -1.68 9.94 12.06
C GLY A 158 -0.89 9.81 10.76
N LEU A 159 0.40 9.54 10.89
CA LEU A 159 1.30 9.24 9.78
C LEU A 159 1.89 7.83 9.96
N GLN A 160 2.41 7.26 8.87
CA GLN A 160 3.02 5.91 8.90
C GLN A 160 4.33 5.87 9.68
N THR A 161 5.04 6.99 9.70
CA THR A 161 6.33 7.19 10.37
C THR A 161 6.31 8.50 11.14
N ASP A 162 7.45 8.87 11.70
CA ASP A 162 7.69 10.10 12.45
C ASP A 162 7.72 11.37 11.58
N ALA A 163 7.62 11.26 10.24
CA ALA A 163 7.65 12.40 9.33
C ALA A 163 6.78 12.19 8.07
N PRO A 164 6.26 13.27 7.45
CA PRO A 164 5.50 13.17 6.21
C PRO A 164 6.33 12.59 5.06
N LEU A 165 5.73 11.67 4.31
CA LEU A 165 6.32 10.99 3.14
C LEU A 165 7.63 10.20 3.42
N LYS A 166 8.01 10.02 4.68
CA LYS A 166 9.10 9.11 5.05
C LYS A 166 8.59 7.66 5.03
N ARG A 167 9.21 6.82 4.22
CA ARG A 167 8.80 5.41 4.05
C ARG A 167 9.45 4.53 5.11
N ALA A 168 8.70 3.55 5.60
CA ALA A 168 9.22 2.54 6.52
C ALA A 168 9.62 1.26 5.79
N ILE A 169 10.59 0.53 6.34
CA ILE A 169 10.97 -0.80 5.84
C ILE A 169 10.11 -1.91 6.44
N LYS A 170 9.74 -2.92 5.63
CA LYS A 170 8.93 -4.07 6.04
C LYS A 170 9.65 -5.40 5.78
N PRO A 171 10.75 -5.69 6.52
CA PRO A 171 11.63 -6.83 6.23
C PRO A 171 10.98 -8.21 6.45
N GLN A 172 9.89 -8.31 7.22
CA GLN A 172 9.12 -9.57 7.36
C GLN A 172 8.63 -10.14 6.02
N GLY A 173 8.34 -9.27 5.04
CA GLY A 173 7.96 -9.70 3.69
C GLY A 173 9.12 -10.30 2.90
N GLY A 174 10.34 -9.83 3.13
CA GLY A 174 11.57 -10.28 2.48
C GLY A 174 12.69 -9.25 2.64
N VAL A 175 13.77 -9.64 3.33
CA VAL A 175 14.91 -8.76 3.61
C VAL A 175 15.71 -8.41 2.34
N GLY A 176 15.84 -9.34 1.40
CA GLY A 176 16.53 -9.10 0.13
C GLY A 176 15.86 -8.00 -0.70
N MET A 177 14.51 -7.96 -0.71
CA MET A 177 13.76 -6.92 -1.41
C MET A 177 13.95 -5.55 -0.77
N VAL A 178 14.04 -5.49 0.57
CA VAL A 178 14.34 -4.24 1.29
C VAL A 178 15.73 -3.76 0.94
N ARG A 179 16.75 -4.63 0.98
CA ARG A 179 18.13 -4.29 0.61
C ARG A 179 18.22 -3.70 -0.80
N SER A 180 17.71 -4.41 -1.80
CA SER A 180 17.75 -3.94 -3.18
C SER A 180 16.98 -2.64 -3.39
N SER A 181 15.90 -2.41 -2.64
CA SER A 181 15.16 -1.14 -2.68
C SER A 181 15.96 0.01 -2.08
N LEU A 182 16.62 -0.20 -0.93
CA LEU A 182 17.48 0.80 -0.30
C LEU A 182 18.65 1.18 -1.21
N GLU A 183 19.35 0.19 -1.76
CA GLU A 183 20.46 0.39 -2.70
C GLU A 183 20.03 1.19 -3.94
N ALA A 184 18.85 0.89 -4.51
CA ALA A 184 18.31 1.59 -5.68
C ALA A 184 18.04 3.09 -5.42
N TYR A 185 17.78 3.48 -4.17
CA TYR A 185 17.56 4.86 -3.77
C TYR A 185 18.77 5.48 -3.03
N GLY A 186 19.93 4.81 -3.05
CA GLY A 186 21.17 5.34 -2.46
C GLY A 186 21.25 5.25 -0.93
N TYR A 187 20.44 4.40 -0.30
CA TYR A 187 20.50 4.12 1.14
C TYR A 187 21.26 2.80 1.40
N THR A 188 21.98 2.76 2.51
CA THR A 188 22.65 1.54 2.98
C THR A 188 21.73 0.78 3.93
N ALA A 189 21.55 -0.53 3.70
CA ALA A 189 20.82 -1.40 4.61
C ALA A 189 21.54 -1.51 5.96
N ASP A 190 20.79 -1.47 7.05
CA ASP A 190 21.34 -1.66 8.39
C ASP A 190 21.78 -3.12 8.59
N PRO A 191 23.07 -3.39 8.90
CA PRO A 191 23.58 -4.75 9.05
C PRO A 191 22.87 -5.55 10.15
N HIS A 192 22.41 -4.89 11.22
CA HIS A 192 21.68 -5.54 12.30
C HIS A 192 20.29 -5.99 11.83
N VAL A 193 19.59 -5.15 11.05
CA VAL A 193 18.30 -5.53 10.45
C VAL A 193 18.49 -6.70 9.48
N GLU A 194 19.54 -6.66 8.67
CA GLU A 194 19.84 -7.78 7.76
C GLU A 194 20.10 -9.08 8.52
N GLU A 195 20.92 -9.03 9.57
CA GLU A 195 21.21 -10.18 10.40
C GLU A 195 19.94 -10.73 11.07
N LEU A 196 19.12 -9.85 11.65
CA LEU A 196 17.87 -10.22 12.32
C LEU A 196 16.95 -11.00 11.37
N TYR A 197 16.75 -10.52 10.14
CA TYR A 197 15.80 -11.13 9.19
C TYR A 197 16.42 -12.19 8.26
N THR A 198 17.72 -12.45 8.40
CA THR A 198 18.40 -13.54 7.69
C THR A 198 18.69 -14.73 8.60
N LYS A 199 19.15 -14.48 9.84
CA LYS A 199 19.61 -15.52 10.76
C LYS A 199 18.61 -15.88 11.86
N ILE A 200 17.85 -14.90 12.36
CA ILE A 200 17.00 -15.09 13.54
C ILE A 200 15.53 -15.26 13.14
N ARG A 201 14.97 -14.30 12.40
CA ARG A 201 13.56 -14.29 11.98
C ARG A 201 13.45 -14.59 10.49
N LYS A 202 12.98 -15.79 10.17
CA LYS A 202 12.64 -16.17 8.79
C LYS A 202 11.60 -15.21 8.20
N THR A 203 11.76 -14.83 6.93
CA THR A 203 10.83 -13.95 6.20
C THR A 203 9.84 -14.75 5.35
N HIS A 204 8.74 -14.11 4.92
CA HIS A 204 7.78 -14.69 3.97
C HIS A 204 8.48 -15.14 2.69
N ASN A 205 9.27 -14.24 2.07
CA ASN A 205 10.03 -14.53 0.86
C ASN A 205 10.90 -15.80 1.01
N GLN A 206 11.70 -15.90 2.08
CA GLN A 206 12.52 -17.09 2.30
C GLN A 206 11.66 -18.36 2.44
N GLY A 207 10.56 -18.29 3.19
CA GLY A 207 9.63 -19.41 3.34
C GLY A 207 9.03 -19.90 2.03
N VAL A 208 8.61 -18.97 1.17
CA VAL A 208 8.06 -19.28 -0.16
C VAL A 208 9.12 -19.94 -1.04
N PHE A 209 10.32 -19.37 -1.10
CA PHE A 209 11.38 -19.93 -1.95
C PHE A 209 11.88 -21.29 -1.46
N ASP A 210 11.92 -21.55 -0.16
CA ASP A 210 12.24 -22.88 0.38
C ASP A 210 11.22 -23.95 -0.06
N ALA A 211 9.95 -23.57 -0.21
CA ALA A 211 8.87 -24.47 -0.62
C ALA A 211 8.68 -24.59 -2.14
N TYR A 212 9.20 -23.66 -2.92
CA TYR A 212 9.04 -23.66 -4.38
C TYR A 212 9.73 -24.85 -5.07
N THR A 213 9.01 -25.51 -5.96
CA THR A 213 9.56 -26.55 -6.85
C THR A 213 10.42 -25.95 -7.95
N ALA A 214 11.25 -26.79 -8.58
CA ALA A 214 12.06 -26.39 -9.73
C ALA A 214 11.20 -25.87 -10.91
N GLU A 215 10.05 -26.49 -11.13
CA GLU A 215 9.10 -26.08 -12.17
C GLU A 215 8.50 -24.70 -11.89
N MET A 216 8.04 -24.44 -10.66
CA MET A 216 7.52 -23.12 -10.28
C MET A 216 8.57 -22.02 -10.49
N ARG A 217 9.82 -22.29 -10.14
CA ARG A 217 10.95 -21.37 -10.37
C ARG A 217 11.21 -21.15 -11.86
N ALA A 218 11.13 -22.21 -12.67
CA ALA A 218 11.31 -22.12 -14.12
C ALA A 218 10.18 -21.30 -14.79
N ALA A 219 8.93 -21.52 -14.41
CA ALA A 219 7.77 -20.76 -14.89
C ALA A 219 7.85 -19.27 -14.52
N ARG A 220 8.37 -18.96 -13.33
CA ARG A 220 8.63 -17.58 -12.91
C ARG A 220 9.74 -16.94 -13.73
N LYS A 221 10.85 -17.66 -13.95
CA LYS A 221 12.00 -17.17 -14.72
C LYS A 221 11.67 -16.96 -16.20
N SER A 222 10.81 -17.80 -16.78
CA SER A 222 10.36 -17.65 -18.17
C SER A 222 9.29 -16.57 -18.36
N GLY A 223 8.75 -15.99 -17.28
CA GLY A 223 7.70 -14.98 -17.32
C GLY A 223 6.29 -15.54 -17.54
N ILE A 224 6.12 -16.86 -17.54
CA ILE A 224 4.79 -17.51 -17.61
C ILE A 224 3.97 -17.20 -16.36
N LEU A 225 4.62 -17.25 -15.19
CA LEU A 225 4.02 -16.86 -13.91
C LEU A 225 4.78 -15.67 -13.32
N SER A 226 4.24 -14.48 -13.49
CA SER A 226 4.85 -13.21 -13.09
C SER A 226 4.01 -12.50 -12.02
N GLY A 227 4.67 -11.68 -11.20
CA GLY A 227 3.99 -10.80 -10.24
C GLY A 227 3.34 -11.48 -9.04
N LEU A 228 3.68 -12.74 -8.75
CA LEU A 228 3.21 -13.44 -7.55
C LEU A 228 3.65 -12.70 -6.27
N PRO A 229 2.86 -12.74 -5.19
CA PRO A 229 3.19 -12.07 -3.92
C PRO A 229 4.24 -12.87 -3.11
N ASP A 230 5.38 -13.15 -3.74
CA ASP A 230 6.51 -13.87 -3.16
C ASP A 230 7.59 -12.95 -2.59
N GLY A 231 7.65 -11.69 -3.02
CA GLY A 231 8.62 -10.68 -2.56
C GLY A 231 7.99 -9.48 -1.85
N TYR A 232 6.67 -9.46 -1.65
CA TYR A 232 5.96 -8.33 -1.05
C TYR A 232 4.66 -8.78 -0.37
N GLY A 233 4.04 -7.89 0.41
CA GLY A 233 2.80 -8.20 1.11
C GLY A 233 1.66 -8.52 0.15
N ARG A 234 0.97 -9.65 0.36
CA ARG A 234 -0.14 -10.10 -0.51
C ARG A 234 -1.31 -9.11 -0.65
N GLY A 235 -1.49 -8.22 0.32
CA GLY A 235 -2.58 -7.26 0.34
C GLY A 235 -3.95 -7.94 0.32
N ARG A 236 -4.92 -7.33 -0.36
CA ARG A 236 -6.29 -7.88 -0.57
C ARG A 236 -7.03 -8.28 0.72
N ILE A 237 -6.69 -7.63 1.83
CA ILE A 237 -7.35 -7.77 3.13
C ILE A 237 -7.89 -6.40 3.49
N ILE A 238 -9.19 -6.32 3.77
CA ILE A 238 -9.84 -5.11 4.24
C ILE A 238 -10.24 -5.37 5.69
N GLY A 239 -9.54 -4.74 6.63
CA GLY A 239 -10.00 -4.65 8.00
C GLY A 239 -11.22 -3.75 8.07
N ASP A 240 -12.23 -4.13 8.86
CA ASP A 240 -13.40 -3.27 9.06
C ASP A 240 -13.09 -2.20 10.12
N TYR A 241 -12.40 -1.14 9.68
CA TYR A 241 -11.88 -0.07 10.55
C TYR A 241 -12.98 0.70 11.30
N ARG A 242 -14.21 0.71 10.75
CA ARG A 242 -15.39 1.31 11.37
C ARG A 242 -15.71 0.71 12.73
N ARG A 243 -15.30 -0.53 12.98
CA ARG A 243 -15.49 -1.21 14.27
C ARG A 243 -14.84 -0.47 15.43
N VAL A 244 -13.67 0.13 15.21
CA VAL A 244 -12.99 0.90 16.26
C VAL A 244 -13.82 2.13 16.61
N ALA A 245 -14.30 2.87 15.62
CA ALA A 245 -15.14 4.05 15.84
C ALA A 245 -16.50 3.72 16.45
N LEU A 246 -17.08 2.56 16.12
CA LEU A 246 -18.43 2.18 16.58
C LEU A 246 -18.45 1.53 17.96
N TYR A 247 -17.40 0.79 18.33
CA TYR A 247 -17.41 -0.05 19.54
C TYR A 247 -16.27 0.26 20.52
N GLY A 248 -15.24 0.98 20.09
CA GLY A 248 -14.00 1.11 20.84
C GLY A 248 -13.17 -0.17 20.88
N VAL A 249 -11.88 -0.06 21.18
CA VAL A 249 -10.96 -1.20 21.15
C VAL A 249 -11.24 -2.22 22.25
N ASP A 250 -11.70 -1.79 23.43
CA ASP A 250 -11.93 -2.71 24.56
C ASP A 250 -13.07 -3.70 24.29
N ALA A 251 -14.14 -3.24 23.63
CA ALA A 251 -15.23 -4.12 23.21
C ALA A 251 -14.76 -5.15 22.18
N LEU A 252 -13.90 -4.74 21.24
CA LEU A 252 -13.33 -5.64 20.23
C LEU A 252 -12.40 -6.69 20.86
N ILE A 253 -11.56 -6.29 21.82
CA ILE A 253 -10.72 -7.22 22.58
C ILE A 253 -11.60 -8.22 23.33
N LYS A 254 -12.64 -7.76 24.02
CA LYS A 254 -13.57 -8.62 24.76
C LYS A 254 -14.27 -9.62 23.83
N ALA A 255 -14.68 -9.19 22.63
CA ALA A 255 -15.26 -10.07 21.63
C ALA A 255 -14.27 -11.17 21.19
N LYS A 256 -13.01 -10.81 20.92
CA LYS A 256 -11.95 -11.78 20.56
C LYS A 256 -11.60 -12.74 21.70
N GLN A 257 -11.63 -12.28 22.94
CA GLN A 257 -11.49 -13.14 24.11
C GLN A 257 -12.66 -14.12 24.25
N MET A 258 -13.89 -13.68 23.93
CA MET A 258 -15.05 -14.57 23.88
C MET A 258 -14.91 -15.63 22.79
N ASP A 259 -14.36 -15.26 21.63
CA ASP A 259 -14.06 -16.22 20.57
C ASP A 259 -13.14 -17.34 21.10
N LEU A 260 -12.04 -16.99 21.77
CA LEU A 260 -11.12 -17.96 22.37
C LEU A 260 -11.76 -18.82 23.47
N LYS A 261 -12.65 -18.23 24.26
CA LYS A 261 -13.27 -18.87 25.43
C LYS A 261 -14.38 -19.83 25.04
N VAL A 262 -15.15 -19.53 23.99
CA VAL A 262 -16.38 -20.25 23.66
C VAL A 262 -16.40 -20.71 22.21
N ASN A 263 -16.18 -19.82 21.24
CA ASN A 263 -16.36 -20.13 19.82
C ASN A 263 -15.26 -21.03 19.24
N LEU A 264 -14.07 -21.04 19.86
CA LEU A 264 -12.90 -21.78 19.42
C LEU A 264 -12.53 -22.94 20.36
N LEU A 265 -13.53 -23.48 21.07
CA LEU A 265 -13.40 -24.74 21.83
C LEU A 265 -13.55 -25.95 20.89
N GLY A 266 -13.02 -27.10 21.32
CA GLY A 266 -13.09 -28.36 20.58
C GLY A 266 -11.74 -29.07 20.47
N VAL A 267 -11.64 -30.02 19.52
CA VAL A 267 -10.44 -30.83 19.26
C VAL A 267 -9.26 -29.95 18.83
N MET A 268 -8.10 -30.06 19.46
CA MET A 268 -6.94 -29.24 19.09
C MET A 268 -6.20 -29.82 17.88
N ASP A 269 -6.76 -29.64 16.68
CA ASP A 269 -6.10 -29.90 15.40
C ASP A 269 -5.24 -28.70 14.94
N GLU A 270 -4.46 -28.89 13.87
CA GLU A 270 -3.56 -27.86 13.35
C GLU A 270 -4.28 -26.56 13.00
N GLU A 271 -5.46 -26.65 12.37
CA GLU A 271 -6.25 -25.49 11.97
C GLU A 271 -6.75 -24.71 13.19
N ARG A 272 -7.30 -25.41 14.19
CA ARG A 272 -7.80 -24.78 15.42
C ARG A 272 -6.66 -24.20 16.25
N ILE A 273 -5.51 -24.88 16.35
CA ILE A 273 -4.34 -24.35 17.04
C ILE A 273 -3.87 -23.06 16.36
N ARG A 274 -3.70 -23.07 15.03
CA ARG A 274 -3.31 -21.89 14.24
C ARG A 274 -4.30 -20.74 14.41
N LEU A 275 -5.61 -21.00 14.30
CA LEU A 275 -6.63 -19.97 14.43
C LEU A 275 -6.65 -19.34 15.83
N ARG A 276 -6.42 -20.14 16.88
CA ARG A 276 -6.32 -19.62 18.26
C ARG A 276 -5.08 -18.76 18.46
N GLU A 277 -3.94 -19.12 17.85
CA GLU A 277 -2.75 -18.27 17.83
C GLU A 277 -3.03 -16.95 17.10
N GLU A 278 -3.58 -17.00 15.88
CA GLU A 278 -3.93 -15.82 15.08
C GLU A 278 -4.91 -14.87 15.81
N VAL A 279 -5.85 -15.40 16.59
CA VAL A 279 -6.78 -14.58 17.38
C VAL A 279 -6.07 -13.92 18.57
N ASN A 280 -5.09 -14.57 19.19
CA ASN A 280 -4.24 -13.92 20.18
C ASN A 280 -3.38 -12.82 19.56
N ASP A 281 -2.87 -13.02 18.34
CA ASP A 281 -2.14 -11.99 17.59
C ASP A 281 -3.02 -10.79 17.29
N GLN A 282 -4.29 -11.02 16.93
CA GLN A 282 -5.27 -9.95 16.77
C GLN A 282 -5.51 -9.17 18.08
N ILE A 283 -5.59 -9.85 19.23
CA ILE A 283 -5.71 -9.20 20.54
C ILE A 283 -4.47 -8.35 20.86
N ARG A 284 -3.27 -8.88 20.59
CA ARG A 284 -2.01 -8.12 20.79
C ARG A 284 -1.98 -6.89 19.90
N ALA A 285 -2.32 -7.03 18.62
CA ALA A 285 -2.39 -5.91 17.67
C ALA A 285 -3.42 -4.84 18.08
N LEU A 286 -4.56 -5.23 18.65
CA LEU A 286 -5.54 -4.29 19.20
C LEU A 286 -4.98 -3.51 20.41
N ASN A 287 -4.18 -4.15 21.28
CA ASN A 287 -3.52 -3.44 22.36
C ASN A 287 -2.43 -2.49 21.85
N GLU A 288 -1.65 -2.91 20.85
CA GLU A 288 -0.68 -2.05 20.17
C GLU A 288 -1.36 -0.85 19.50
N LEU A 289 -2.57 -1.03 18.94
CA LEU A 289 -3.37 0.07 18.40
C LEU A 289 -3.72 1.11 19.48
N LYS A 290 -4.06 0.68 20.70
CA LYS A 290 -4.27 1.62 21.82
C LYS A 290 -3.00 2.38 22.17
N GLN A 291 -1.85 1.70 22.21
CA GLN A 291 -0.56 2.34 22.47
C GLN A 291 -0.19 3.36 21.38
N MET A 292 -0.43 3.01 20.12
CA MET A 292 -0.21 3.89 18.97
C MET A 292 -1.13 5.12 19.04
N ALA A 293 -2.42 4.95 19.35
CA ALA A 293 -3.33 6.09 19.50
C ALA A 293 -2.94 7.00 20.69
N ALA A 294 -2.50 6.39 21.80
CA ALA A 294 -2.06 7.11 22.98
C ALA A 294 -0.81 7.97 22.72
N SER A 295 0.10 7.56 21.81
CA SER A 295 1.26 8.38 21.43
C SER A 295 0.85 9.68 20.70
N TYR A 296 -0.32 9.69 20.08
CA TYR A 296 -0.96 10.86 19.49
C TYR A 296 -1.89 11.61 20.47
N GLY A 297 -1.93 11.20 21.75
CA GLY A 297 -2.78 11.83 22.77
C GLY A 297 -4.26 11.43 22.72
N HIS A 298 -4.60 10.33 22.03
CA HIS A 298 -5.98 9.84 21.91
C HIS A 298 -6.20 8.52 22.64
N ASP A 299 -7.28 8.43 23.42
CA ASP A 299 -7.77 7.16 23.96
C ASP A 299 -8.88 6.60 23.08
N VAL A 300 -8.59 5.49 22.40
CA VAL A 300 -9.53 4.77 21.51
C VAL A 300 -10.09 3.50 22.18
N SER A 301 -9.98 3.38 23.50
CA SER A 301 -10.50 2.24 24.25
C SER A 301 -12.01 2.05 24.12
N LYS A 302 -12.75 3.15 23.91
CA LYS A 302 -14.22 3.19 23.87
C LYS A 302 -14.73 3.92 22.64
#